data_AF-A0A1H9ZN39-F1
#
_entry.id   AF-A0A1H9ZN39-F1
#
_cell.length_a   1.000
_cell.length_b   1.000
_cell.length_c   1.000
_cell.angle_alpha   90.00
_cell.angle_beta   90.00
_cell.angle_gamma   90.00
#
_symmetry.space_group_name_H-M   'P 1'
#
loop_
_entity.id
_entity.type
_entity.pdbx_description
1 polymer ?
#
loop_
_entity_poly.entity_id
_entity_poly.type
_entity_poly.pdbx_seq_one_letter_code
_entity_poly.pdbx_strand_id
1 'polypeptide(L)'
;MGNCNCCRGSNKSVQPVIGEYVCYCNKVTEKDIVNAIDNGCNTVKEVIEMTGAMKNSNCAVNNPKGRCCYPDIVEVFNKYKK
;
A
#
# COMPACT_ATOMS: atom_id res chain seq x y z
N MET A 1 25.34 -32.77 1.86
CA MET A 1 24.26 -32.51 0.88
C MET A 1 23.10 -31.82 1.60
N GLY A 2 22.62 -30.68 1.10
CA GLY A 2 21.47 -29.99 1.68
C GLY A 2 21.23 -28.61 1.08
N ASN A 3 21.03 -28.54 -0.25
CA ASN A 3 20.58 -27.31 -0.90
C ASN A 3 19.08 -27.12 -0.61
N CYS A 4 18.73 -26.24 0.32
CA CYS A 4 17.35 -25.74 0.45
C CYS A 4 17.23 -24.42 -0.33
N ASN A 5 16.68 -24.53 -1.54
CA ASN A 5 16.42 -23.43 -2.45
C ASN A 5 14.99 -22.89 -2.21
N CYS A 6 14.84 -21.89 -1.35
CA CYS A 6 13.53 -21.35 -0.93
C CYS A 6 13.24 -19.92 -1.43
N CYS A 7 13.79 -19.52 -2.58
CA CYS A 7 13.51 -18.19 -3.14
C CYS A 7 12.84 -18.29 -4.51
N ARG A 8 11.55 -18.64 -4.52
CA ARG A 8 10.69 -18.38 -5.70
C ARG A 8 10.29 -16.92 -5.70
N GLY A 9 11.12 -16.09 -6.33
CA GLY A 9 10.80 -14.70 -6.65
C GLY A 9 9.67 -14.65 -7.67
N SER A 10 8.49 -14.24 -7.22
CA SER A 10 7.36 -13.95 -8.09
C SER A 10 7.61 -12.62 -8.79
N ASN A 11 8.00 -12.66 -10.06
CA ASN A 11 7.90 -11.52 -10.96
C ASN A 11 6.41 -11.15 -11.10
N LYS A 12 5.96 -10.16 -10.32
CA LYS A 12 4.64 -9.56 -10.49
C LYS A 12 4.84 -8.32 -11.36
N SER A 13 4.52 -8.48 -12.64
CA SER A 13 4.22 -7.41 -13.56
C SER A 13 3.31 -6.38 -12.87
N VAL A 14 3.86 -5.19 -12.61
CA VAL A 14 3.19 -4.05 -11.99
C VAL A 14 2.14 -3.56 -12.97
N GLN A 15 0.89 -3.94 -12.72
CA GLN A 15 -0.25 -3.38 -13.42
C GLN A 15 -0.56 -2.04 -12.75
N PRO A 16 -0.71 -0.93 -13.51
CA PRO A 16 -0.98 0.37 -12.93
C PRO A 16 -2.26 0.28 -12.09
N VAL A 17 -2.20 0.68 -10.83
CA VAL A 17 -3.37 0.84 -9.97
C VAL A 17 -4.17 2.03 -10.48
N ILE A 18 -4.98 1.82 -11.53
CA ILE A 18 -5.90 2.83 -12.06
C ILE A 18 -7.11 2.89 -11.13
N GLY A 19 -6.90 3.46 -9.94
CA GLY A 19 -7.93 3.80 -8.98
C GLY A 19 -7.65 5.19 -8.44
N GLU A 20 -8.68 6.01 -8.29
CA GLU A 20 -8.55 7.38 -7.75
C GLU A 20 -7.92 7.37 -6.33
N TYR A 21 -8.17 6.30 -5.57
CA TYR A 21 -7.71 6.14 -4.21
C TYR A 21 -7.00 4.79 -3.99
N VAL A 22 -5.98 4.80 -3.12
CA VAL A 22 -5.37 3.62 -2.53
C VAL A 22 -6.22 3.13 -1.35
N CYS A 23 -6.66 4.04 -0.47
CA CYS A 23 -7.64 3.74 0.59
C CYS A 23 -8.97 4.45 0.29
N TYR A 24 -9.95 3.69 -0.21
CA TYR A 24 -11.28 4.23 -0.51
C TYR A 24 -12.04 4.68 0.75
N CYS A 25 -11.86 3.98 1.88
CA CYS A 25 -12.56 4.29 3.13
C CYS A 25 -12.24 5.69 3.68
N ASN A 26 -11.01 6.17 3.47
CA ASN A 26 -10.55 7.46 4.00
C ASN A 26 -10.02 8.37 2.88
N LYS A 27 -10.35 8.07 1.61
CA LYS A 27 -9.96 8.85 0.42
C LYS A 27 -8.46 9.18 0.34
N VAL A 28 -7.61 8.19 0.61
CA VAL A 28 -6.14 8.36 0.53
C VAL A 28 -5.67 7.98 -0.86
N THR A 29 -4.93 8.88 -1.52
CA THR A 29 -4.37 8.71 -2.85
C THR A 29 -2.93 8.20 -2.82
N GLU A 30 -2.39 7.79 -3.98
CA GLU A 30 -0.95 7.48 -4.11
C GLU A 30 -0.09 8.70 -3.76
N LYS A 31 -0.51 9.90 -4.17
CA LYS A 31 0.20 11.16 -3.88
C LYS A 31 0.28 11.44 -2.38
N ASP A 32 -0.78 11.15 -1.62
CA ASP A 32 -0.76 11.35 -0.17
C ASP A 32 0.28 10.43 0.51
N ILE A 33 0.42 9.21 0.02
CA ILE A 33 1.45 8.27 0.49
C ILE A 33 2.85 8.77 0.13
N VAL A 34 3.06 9.23 -1.11
CA VAL A 34 4.36 9.80 -1.53
C VAL A 34 4.71 11.02 -0.69
N ASN A 35 3.76 11.94 -0.49
CA ASN A 35 3.95 13.10 0.37
C ASN A 35 4.33 12.67 1.78
N ALA A 36 3.70 11.63 2.35
CA ALA A 36 4.05 11.15 3.69
C ALA A 36 5.50 10.63 3.76
N ILE A 37 5.94 9.90 2.74
CA ILE A 37 7.34 9.43 2.62
C ILE A 37 8.29 10.63 2.53
N ASP A 38 7.98 11.62 1.70
CA ASP A 38 8.78 12.85 1.56
C ASP A 38 8.82 13.70 2.84
N ASN A 39 7.77 13.61 3.68
CA ASN A 39 7.72 14.22 5.02
C ASN A 39 8.49 13.41 6.09
N GLY A 40 9.17 12.34 5.71
CA GLY A 40 10.04 11.56 6.60
C GLY A 40 9.40 10.33 7.22
N CYS A 41 8.25 9.85 6.72
CA CYS A 41 7.72 8.56 7.13
C CYS A 41 8.61 7.41 6.62
N ASN A 42 9.27 6.70 7.54
CA ASN A 42 10.20 5.60 7.25
C ASN A 42 9.55 4.21 7.34
N THR A 43 8.31 4.15 7.84
CA THR A 43 7.54 2.92 8.00
C THR A 43 6.13 3.05 7.43
N VAL A 44 5.55 1.92 7.01
CA VAL A 44 4.15 1.85 6.56
C VAL A 44 3.19 2.33 7.66
N LYS A 45 3.51 2.05 8.93
CA LYS A 45 2.71 2.48 10.08
C LYS A 45 2.65 4.01 10.16
N GLU A 46 3.78 4.69 10.04
CA GLU A 46 3.84 6.16 10.05
C GLU A 46 3.05 6.76 8.88
N VAL A 47 3.15 6.15 7.68
CA VAL A 47 2.34 6.57 6.53
C VAL A 47 0.85 6.44 6.82
N ILE A 48 0.40 5.34 7.42
CA ILE A 48 -1.00 5.12 7.78
C ILE A 48 -1.47 6.17 8.82
N GLU A 49 -0.64 6.45 9.82
CA GLU A 49 -0.93 7.44 10.86
C GLU A 49 -1.04 8.85 10.28
N MET A 50 -0.12 9.22 9.39
CA MET A 50 -0.06 10.54 8.75
C MET A 50 -1.19 10.74 7.72
N THR A 51 -1.42 9.76 6.85
CA THR A 51 -2.45 9.86 5.79
C THR A 51 -3.87 9.60 6.30
N GLY A 52 -4.02 8.96 7.47
CA GLY A 52 -5.32 8.58 8.00
C GLY A 52 -5.95 7.36 7.30
N ALA A 53 -5.18 6.63 6.50
CA ALA A 53 -5.63 5.38 5.91
C ALA A 53 -6.16 4.41 7.00
N MET A 54 -7.09 3.53 6.62
CA MET A 54 -7.65 2.47 7.47
C MET A 54 -8.42 2.91 8.74
N LYS A 55 -8.55 4.21 9.07
CA LYS A 55 -9.26 4.69 10.28
C LYS A 55 -10.76 4.35 10.32
N ASN A 56 -11.52 4.65 9.26
CA ASN A 56 -12.98 4.37 9.18
C ASN A 56 -13.29 3.17 8.29
N SER A 57 -12.80 1.99 8.67
CA SER A 57 -12.81 0.80 7.80
C SER A 57 -14.22 0.30 7.45
N ASN A 58 -14.59 0.38 6.16
CA ASN A 58 -15.74 -0.32 5.55
C ASN A 58 -15.34 -0.89 4.17
N CYS A 59 -14.29 -1.72 4.16
CA CYS A 59 -13.58 -2.10 2.93
C CYS A 59 -14.42 -2.98 1.99
N ALA A 60 -15.32 -3.80 2.54
CA ALA A 60 -16.20 -4.67 1.74
C ALA A 60 -17.17 -3.86 0.86
N VAL A 61 -17.53 -2.65 1.29
CA VAL A 61 -18.45 -1.76 0.57
C VAL A 61 -17.70 -0.70 -0.23
N ASN A 62 -16.70 -0.05 0.40
CA ASN A 62 -16.08 1.14 -0.18
C ASN A 62 -14.92 0.82 -1.13
N ASN A 63 -14.19 -0.28 -0.92
CA ASN A 63 -13.08 -0.64 -1.81
C ASN A 63 -13.60 -1.50 -2.97
N PRO A 64 -13.39 -1.12 -4.25
CA PRO A 64 -13.79 -1.94 -5.40
C PRO A 64 -13.23 -3.36 -5.39
N LYS A 65 -12.09 -3.58 -4.71
CA LYS A 65 -11.50 -4.91 -4.52
C LYS A 65 -12.20 -5.74 -3.45
N GLY A 66 -13.14 -5.17 -2.69
CA GLY A 66 -13.84 -5.82 -1.57
C GLY A 66 -12.94 -6.21 -0.39
N ARG A 67 -11.68 -5.74 -0.36
CA ARG A 67 -10.68 -6.10 0.66
C ARG A 67 -9.97 -4.88 1.24
N CYS A 68 -9.27 -5.07 2.35
CA CYS A 68 -8.46 -4.01 2.95
C CYS A 68 -7.39 -3.50 1.98
N CYS A 69 -7.15 -2.18 2.00
CA CYS A 69 -6.16 -1.46 1.20
C CYS A 69 -4.70 -1.65 1.67
N TYR A 70 -4.47 -2.27 2.84
CA TYR A 70 -3.13 -2.43 3.41
C TYR A 70 -2.09 -2.98 2.43
N PRO A 71 -2.35 -4.06 1.64
CA PRO A 71 -1.38 -4.56 0.67
C PRO A 71 -1.03 -3.54 -0.42
N ASP A 72 -1.99 -2.70 -0.80
CA ASP A 72 -1.80 -1.68 -1.84
C ASP A 72 -0.98 -0.50 -1.27
N ILE A 73 -1.17 -0.14 0.00
CA ILE A 73 -0.32 0.85 0.70
C ILE A 73 1.13 0.34 0.80
N VAL A 74 1.33 -0.93 1.16
CA VAL A 74 2.67 -1.54 1.22
C VAL A 74 3.35 -1.52 -0.16
N GLU A 75 2.61 -1.82 -1.22
CA GLU A 75 3.12 -1.78 -2.59
C GLU A 75 3.58 -0.37 -2.99
N VAL A 76 2.73 0.65 -2.77
CA VAL A 76 3.10 2.05 -3.03
C VAL A 76 4.28 2.47 -2.16
N PHE A 77 4.26 2.15 -0.87
CA PHE A 77 5.35 2.49 0.04
C PHE A 77 6.69 1.92 -0.42
N ASN A 78 6.74 0.63 -0.76
CA ASN A 78 7.97 0.00 -1.23
C ASN A 78 8.44 0.52 -2.60
N LYS A 79 7.52 1.03 -3.43
CA LYS A 79 7.85 1.64 -4.72
C LYS A 79 8.58 2.99 -4.57
N TYR A 80 8.26 3.76 -3.53
CA TYR A 80 8.81 5.13 -3.33
C TYR A 80 9.80 5.26 -2.17
N LYS A 81 9.86 4.27 -1.27
CA LYS A 81 10.87 4.24 -0.21
C LYS A 81 12.27 4.19 -0.85
N LYS A 82 13.11 5.16 -0.47
CA LYS A 82 14.52 5.27 -0.87
C LYS A 82 15.44 4.49 0.07
#